data_AF-A0A7W5DVB9-F1
#
_entry.id   AF-A0A7W5DVB9-F1
#
_cell.length_a   1.000
_cell.length_b   1.000
_cell.length_c   1.000
_cell.angle_alpha   90.00
_cell.angle_beta   90.00
_cell.angle_gamma   90.00
#
_symmetry.space_group_name_H-M   'P 1'
#
loop_
_entity.id
_entity.type
_entity.pdbx_description
1 polymer ?
#
loop_
_entity_poly.entity_id
_entity_poly.type
_entity_poly.pdbx_seq_one_letter_code
_entity_poly.pdbx_strand_id
1 'polypeptide(L)'
;MIDAAYVVQEQECLKIDLYDRQRGFGNEFQQLSDIADQLAIAPRFGPTATPKGSKIARDAGHSPKDRLKGFQEWLVESPDAAALFVADQLRQHRNMDVDWLEAMVRAAEAVVFPSECLSSVAQSLLGAAETFRHRDEFGSAEICWCALHRAGSLLPTDQIDLLRPFLQNDAHVDTRLVALQAVSSIVDVAPLSDNAEAAELISRIESLGKKVLEADVFSAGELSAIGIECTMNLAGLSPDCPNALVDRVLALDREWLTNIVIQRYEELIASWRNVGVTLRQVAVLENDLSRLRDNVQ
;
A
#
# COMPACT_ATOMS: atom_id res chain seq x y z
N MET A 1 -9.07 -30.46 20.73
CA MET A 1 -9.98 -29.33 21.01
C MET A 1 -9.10 -28.13 21.29
N ILE A 2 -8.80 -27.36 20.25
CA ILE A 2 -8.16 -26.06 20.40
C ILE A 2 -9.27 -25.10 20.83
N ASP A 3 -9.02 -24.35 21.89
CA ASP A 3 -10.00 -23.49 22.54
C ASP A 3 -10.41 -22.36 21.59
N ALA A 4 -11.71 -22.24 21.30
CA ALA A 4 -12.23 -21.21 20.40
C ALA A 4 -11.90 -19.79 20.88
N ALA A 5 -11.62 -19.62 22.18
CA ALA A 5 -11.13 -18.37 22.74
C ALA A 5 -9.70 -17.99 22.28
N TYR A 6 -8.86 -18.98 21.96
CA TYR A 6 -7.48 -18.75 21.50
C TYR A 6 -7.43 -18.27 20.05
N VAL A 7 -8.35 -18.76 19.21
CA VAL A 7 -8.47 -18.39 17.78
C VAL A 7 -8.98 -16.96 17.61
N VAL A 8 -9.89 -16.50 18.46
CA VAL A 8 -10.38 -15.10 18.44
C VAL A 8 -9.29 -14.12 18.89
N GLN A 9 -8.47 -14.51 19.87
CA GLN A 9 -7.41 -13.65 20.40
C GLN A 9 -6.25 -13.45 19.40
N GLU A 10 -5.90 -14.48 18.60
CA GLU A 10 -4.90 -14.34 17.52
C GLU A 10 -5.44 -13.57 16.31
N GLN A 11 -6.73 -13.70 15.96
CA GLN A 11 -7.37 -12.92 14.90
C GLN A 11 -7.52 -11.42 15.27
N GLU A 12 -7.82 -11.12 16.54
CA GLU A 12 -7.82 -9.74 17.04
C GLU A 12 -6.40 -9.18 17.11
N CYS A 13 -5.38 -9.95 17.51
CA CYS A 13 -4.00 -9.47 17.48
C CYS A 13 -3.51 -9.13 16.06
N LEU A 14 -3.87 -9.93 15.03
CA LEU A 14 -3.48 -9.65 13.64
C LEU A 14 -4.22 -8.46 13.02
N LYS A 15 -5.51 -8.26 13.34
CA LYS A 15 -6.27 -7.06 12.90
C LYS A 15 -5.85 -5.81 13.66
N ILE A 16 -5.56 -5.92 14.96
CA ILE A 16 -5.16 -4.79 15.80
C ILE A 16 -3.71 -4.39 15.49
N ASP A 17 -2.74 -5.30 15.32
CA ASP A 17 -1.35 -4.90 15.02
C ASP A 17 -1.18 -4.29 13.62
N LEU A 18 -1.94 -4.72 12.60
CA LEU A 18 -1.83 -4.16 11.24
C LEU A 18 -2.60 -2.84 11.08
N TYR A 19 -3.75 -2.69 11.75
CA TYR A 19 -4.57 -1.47 11.71
C TYR A 19 -4.15 -0.43 12.77
N ASP A 20 -3.62 -0.84 13.93
CA ASP A 20 -3.13 0.07 14.97
C ASP A 20 -1.65 0.47 14.78
N ARG A 21 -0.81 -0.30 14.07
CA ARG A 21 0.46 0.27 13.55
C ARG A 21 0.22 1.32 12.47
N GLN A 22 -0.90 1.24 11.75
CA GLN A 22 -1.42 2.30 10.89
C GLN A 22 -2.16 3.41 11.68
N ARG A 23 -2.32 3.32 13.01
CA ARG A 23 -2.82 4.42 13.86
C ARG A 23 -1.77 4.94 14.85
N GLY A 24 -0.57 4.39 14.84
CA GLY A 24 0.58 4.90 15.58
C GLY A 24 1.12 6.23 15.06
N PHE A 25 0.42 6.88 14.13
CA PHE A 25 0.78 8.20 13.67
C PHE A 25 0.53 9.22 14.79
N GLY A 26 1.56 10.00 15.13
CA GLY A 26 1.43 11.08 16.11
C GLY A 26 0.31 12.07 15.74
N ASN A 27 -0.10 12.91 16.70
CA ASN A 27 -1.22 13.88 16.58
C ASN A 27 -1.23 14.72 15.28
N GLU A 28 -0.07 14.91 14.63
CA GLU A 28 0.06 15.69 13.40
C GLU A 28 -0.52 14.97 12.15
N PHE A 29 -0.52 13.64 12.11
CA PHE A 29 -1.10 12.88 10.98
C PHE A 29 -2.61 12.71 11.11
N GLN A 30 -3.11 12.50 12.32
CA GLN A 30 -4.55 12.49 12.59
C GLN A 30 -5.16 13.82 12.11
N GLN A 31 -4.48 14.94 12.36
CA GLN A 31 -4.90 16.25 11.86
C GLN A 31 -4.96 16.33 10.33
N LEU A 32 -3.99 15.75 9.61
CA LEU A 32 -4.01 15.72 8.14
C LEU A 32 -5.13 14.84 7.59
N SER A 33 -5.38 13.68 8.21
CA SER A 33 -6.50 12.80 7.86
C SER A 33 -7.86 13.49 8.10
N ASP A 34 -8.02 14.13 9.26
CA ASP A 34 -9.25 14.84 9.62
C ASP A 34 -9.54 16.02 8.67
N ILE A 35 -8.48 16.69 8.16
CA ILE A 35 -8.59 17.75 7.16
C ILE A 35 -9.01 17.18 5.79
N ALA A 36 -8.46 16.04 5.37
CA ALA A 36 -8.84 15.40 4.11
C ALA A 36 -10.34 15.04 4.07
N ASP A 37 -10.87 14.51 5.17
CA ASP A 37 -12.29 14.19 5.31
C ASP A 37 -13.19 15.44 5.28
N GLN A 38 -12.72 16.56 5.86
CA GLN A 38 -13.44 17.85 5.81
C GLN A 38 -13.46 18.44 4.39
N LEU A 39 -12.40 18.24 3.60
CA LEU A 39 -12.28 18.79 2.25
C LEU A 39 -13.16 18.09 1.22
N ALA A 40 -13.59 16.85 1.47
CA ALA A 40 -14.55 16.15 0.62
C ALA A 40 -15.93 16.83 0.56
N ILE A 41 -16.24 17.75 1.48
CA ILE A 41 -17.59 18.33 1.67
C ILE A 41 -17.64 19.83 1.32
N ALA A 42 -16.51 20.51 1.12
CA ALA A 42 -16.46 21.97 1.01
C ALA A 42 -16.67 22.50 -0.43
N PRO A 43 -17.51 23.54 -0.65
CA PRO A 43 -17.71 24.16 -1.97
C PRO A 43 -16.50 25.00 -2.43
N ARG A 44 -16.16 24.89 -3.73
CA ARG A 44 -15.05 25.60 -4.38
C ARG A 44 -15.43 27.06 -4.68
N PHE A 45 -14.84 28.03 -4.00
CA PHE A 45 -15.05 29.48 -4.22
C PHE A 45 -14.03 30.09 -5.19
N GLY A 46 -14.39 31.20 -5.84
CA GLY A 46 -13.66 31.86 -6.94
C GLY A 46 -12.34 32.55 -6.56
N PRO A 47 -11.69 33.26 -7.51
CA PRO A 47 -10.30 33.68 -7.42
C PRO A 47 -10.07 34.73 -6.32
N THR A 48 -9.43 34.33 -5.24
CA THR A 48 -9.02 35.18 -4.12
C THR A 48 -7.50 35.33 -4.08
N ALA A 49 -7.03 36.36 -3.37
CA ALA A 49 -5.62 36.67 -3.18
C ALA A 49 -4.78 35.44 -2.78
N THR A 50 -3.49 35.43 -3.13
CA THR A 50 -2.56 34.33 -2.80
C THR A 50 -2.69 33.94 -1.31
N PRO A 51 -3.12 32.70 -1.00
CA PRO A 51 -3.27 32.18 0.36
C PRO A 51 -2.08 32.53 1.24
N LYS A 52 -2.30 33.05 2.44
CA LYS A 52 -1.21 33.39 3.37
C LYS A 52 -0.35 32.15 3.66
N GLY A 53 -0.99 30.99 3.84
CA GLY A 53 -0.32 29.71 4.04
C GLY A 53 0.63 29.33 2.88
N SER A 54 0.24 29.64 1.63
CA SER A 54 1.08 29.32 0.45
C SER A 54 2.42 30.06 0.44
N LYS A 55 2.48 31.28 0.98
CA LYS A 55 3.74 32.03 1.07
C LYS A 55 4.70 31.38 2.07
N ILE A 56 4.18 30.99 3.23
CA ILE A 56 4.96 30.32 4.27
C ILE A 56 5.46 28.95 3.77
N ALA A 57 4.60 28.15 3.15
CA ALA A 57 4.95 26.82 2.64
C ALA A 57 6.08 26.85 1.60
N ARG A 58 6.09 27.87 0.74
CA ARG A 58 7.05 28.02 -0.37
C ARG A 58 8.37 28.67 0.03
N ASP A 59 8.43 29.34 1.18
CA ASP A 59 9.62 30.07 1.59
C ASP A 59 10.62 29.14 2.30
N ALA A 60 11.73 28.85 1.61
CA ALA A 60 12.81 28.01 2.13
C ALA A 60 13.56 28.63 3.32
N GLY A 61 13.33 29.91 3.64
CA GLY A 61 13.84 30.56 4.85
C GLY A 61 13.11 30.14 6.14
N HIS A 62 11.94 29.49 6.03
CA HIS A 62 11.21 28.94 7.17
C HIS A 62 11.62 27.49 7.48
N SER A 63 11.45 27.10 8.75
CA SER A 63 11.69 25.71 9.18
C SER A 63 10.73 24.75 8.46
N PRO A 64 11.11 23.48 8.21
CA PRO A 64 10.21 22.47 7.63
C PRO A 64 8.86 22.38 8.35
N LYS A 65 8.87 22.50 9.68
CA LYS A 65 7.66 22.51 10.51
C LYS A 65 6.74 23.69 10.23
N ASP A 66 7.28 24.90 10.15
CA ASP A 66 6.49 26.10 9.85
C ASP A 66 5.93 26.05 8.42
N ARG A 67 6.74 25.54 7.48
CA ARG A 67 6.33 25.33 6.09
C ARG A 67 5.19 24.32 5.98
N LEU A 68 5.25 23.21 6.73
CA LEU A 68 4.18 22.20 6.78
C LEU A 68 2.89 22.79 7.36
N LYS A 69 2.98 23.59 8.43
CA LYS A 69 1.80 24.29 8.97
C LYS A 69 1.19 25.27 7.95
N GLY A 70 2.02 26.05 7.28
CA GLY A 70 1.57 26.92 6.19
C GLY A 70 0.94 26.14 5.04
N PHE A 71 1.46 24.95 4.75
CA PHE A 71 0.90 24.04 3.75
C PHE A 71 -0.48 23.51 4.17
N GLN A 72 -0.68 23.13 5.43
CA GLN A 72 -1.99 22.69 5.95
C GLN A 72 -3.07 23.77 5.79
N GLU A 73 -2.74 25.02 6.14
CA GLU A 73 -3.64 26.17 5.92
C GLU A 73 -3.95 26.33 4.42
N TRP A 74 -2.93 26.20 3.56
CA TRP A 74 -3.08 26.33 2.12
C TRP A 74 -3.89 25.19 1.49
N LEU A 75 -3.75 23.96 1.98
CA LEU A 75 -4.50 22.79 1.51
C LEU A 75 -6.01 22.99 1.69
N VAL A 76 -6.42 23.63 2.79
CA VAL A 76 -7.83 23.96 3.05
C VAL A 76 -8.35 25.03 2.08
N GLU A 77 -7.54 26.06 1.83
CA GLU A 77 -7.95 27.19 0.98
C GLU A 77 -7.91 26.88 -0.53
N SER A 78 -6.99 26.04 -0.98
CA SER A 78 -6.75 25.79 -2.41
C SER A 78 -6.15 24.39 -2.65
N PRO A 79 -6.94 23.32 -2.51
CA PRO A 79 -6.44 21.95 -2.53
C PRO A 79 -5.74 21.56 -3.83
N ASP A 80 -6.28 21.95 -4.98
CA ASP A 80 -5.67 21.65 -6.29
C ASP A 80 -4.28 22.29 -6.42
N ALA A 81 -4.12 23.54 -5.95
CA ALA A 81 -2.85 24.26 -6.01
C ALA A 81 -1.82 23.70 -5.01
N ALA A 82 -2.28 23.25 -3.83
CA ALA A 82 -1.47 22.57 -2.84
C ALA A 82 -0.99 21.20 -3.36
N ALA A 83 -1.85 20.42 -4.02
CA ALA A 83 -1.50 19.14 -4.65
C ALA A 83 -0.41 19.32 -5.73
N LEU A 84 -0.57 20.32 -6.61
CA LEU A 84 0.44 20.65 -7.62
C LEU A 84 1.78 21.05 -7.00
N PHE A 85 1.75 21.75 -5.86
CA PHE A 85 2.96 22.09 -5.13
C PHE A 85 3.65 20.87 -4.53
N VAL A 86 2.92 19.97 -3.88
CA VAL A 86 3.49 18.70 -3.38
C VAL A 86 4.11 17.91 -4.51
N ALA A 87 3.43 17.83 -5.66
CA ALA A 87 3.94 17.15 -6.84
C ALA A 87 5.26 17.77 -7.35
N ASP A 88 5.33 19.11 -7.43
CA ASP A 88 6.55 19.81 -7.85
C ASP A 88 7.71 19.62 -6.87
N GLN A 89 7.42 19.67 -5.56
CA GLN A 89 8.42 19.43 -4.53
C GLN A 89 8.95 17.98 -4.59
N LEU A 90 8.08 16.97 -4.67
CA LEU A 90 8.49 15.56 -4.72
C LEU A 90 9.37 15.23 -5.94
N ARG A 91 9.16 15.90 -7.09
CA ARG A 91 10.05 15.76 -8.26
C ARG A 91 11.50 16.16 -7.96
N GLN A 92 11.71 16.96 -6.93
CA GLN A 92 13.01 17.46 -6.49
C GLN A 92 13.60 16.64 -5.31
N HIS A 93 12.98 15.51 -4.93
CA HIS A 93 13.33 14.72 -3.73
C HIS A 93 14.84 14.47 -3.53
N ARG A 94 15.59 14.24 -4.62
CA ARG A 94 17.04 13.95 -4.55
C ARG A 94 17.90 15.10 -4.01
N ASN A 95 17.43 16.33 -4.14
CA ASN A 95 18.12 17.54 -3.69
C ASN A 95 17.41 18.20 -2.51
N MET A 96 16.46 17.48 -1.90
CA MET A 96 15.63 17.99 -0.83
C MET A 96 16.29 17.71 0.52
N ASP A 97 16.14 18.68 1.44
CA ASP A 97 16.40 18.42 2.85
C ASP A 97 15.53 17.27 3.37
N VAL A 98 16.07 16.44 4.25
CA VAL A 98 15.42 15.19 4.69
C VAL A 98 14.12 15.49 5.41
N ASP A 99 14.15 16.38 6.40
CA ASP A 99 12.96 16.75 7.18
C ASP A 99 11.86 17.30 6.28
N TRP A 100 12.26 18.04 5.23
CA TRP A 100 11.32 18.53 4.23
C TRP A 100 10.77 17.41 3.33
N LEU A 101 11.60 16.43 2.95
CA LEU A 101 11.15 15.27 2.19
C LEU A 101 10.15 14.43 2.99
N GLU A 102 10.40 14.21 4.28
CA GLU A 102 9.44 13.56 5.18
C GLU A 102 8.10 14.29 5.21
N ALA A 103 8.14 15.62 5.36
CA ALA A 103 6.95 16.45 5.34
C ALA A 103 6.18 16.35 4.01
N MET A 104 6.88 16.29 2.88
CA MET A 104 6.26 16.14 1.56
C MET A 104 5.68 14.75 1.32
N VAL A 105 6.31 13.68 1.82
CA VAL A 105 5.74 12.32 1.79
C VAL A 105 4.45 12.29 2.59
N ARG A 106 4.42 12.85 3.81
CA ARG A 106 3.20 12.92 4.62
C ARG A 106 2.13 13.79 3.97
N ALA A 107 2.50 14.92 3.38
CA ALA A 107 1.58 15.76 2.64
C ALA A 107 0.96 15.04 1.44
N ALA A 108 1.69 14.13 0.78
CA ALA A 108 1.19 13.37 -0.36
C ALA A 108 0.00 12.47 -0.03
N GLU A 109 -0.10 11.97 1.21
CA GLU A 109 -1.25 11.19 1.70
C GLU A 109 -2.52 12.04 1.79
N ALA A 110 -2.39 13.34 2.08
CA ALA A 110 -3.51 14.23 2.35
C ALA A 110 -4.06 14.95 1.10
N VAL A 111 -3.42 14.79 -0.07
CA VAL A 111 -3.80 15.50 -1.30
C VAL A 111 -4.31 14.57 -2.38
N VAL A 112 -5.28 15.05 -3.17
CA VAL A 112 -5.71 14.38 -4.41
C VAL A 112 -4.93 14.99 -5.57
N PHE A 113 -4.11 14.17 -6.22
CA PHE A 113 -3.30 14.61 -7.35
C PHE A 113 -4.10 14.64 -8.65
N PRO A 114 -3.88 15.66 -9.52
CA PRO A 114 -4.37 15.63 -10.89
C PRO A 114 -3.83 14.43 -11.67
N SER A 115 -4.61 13.92 -12.62
CA SER A 115 -4.28 12.69 -13.36
C SER A 115 -2.95 12.79 -14.11
N GLU A 116 -2.62 13.97 -14.63
CA GLU A 116 -1.37 14.26 -15.33
C GLU A 116 -0.12 14.20 -14.43
N CYS A 117 -0.29 14.23 -13.10
CA CYS A 117 0.81 14.18 -12.15
C CYS A 117 1.05 12.78 -11.58
N LEU A 118 0.06 11.88 -11.62
CA LEU A 118 0.04 10.60 -10.88
C LEU A 118 1.32 9.78 -11.07
N SER A 119 1.68 9.45 -12.31
CA SER A 119 2.88 8.64 -12.58
C SER A 119 4.17 9.33 -12.11
N SER A 120 4.30 10.64 -12.31
CA SER A 120 5.50 11.39 -11.89
C SER A 120 5.64 11.45 -10.36
N VAL A 121 4.51 11.58 -9.65
CA VAL A 121 4.46 11.59 -8.19
C VAL A 121 4.73 10.20 -7.64
N ALA A 122 4.11 9.17 -8.19
CA ALA A 122 4.34 7.78 -7.82
C ALA A 122 5.82 7.42 -7.91
N GLN A 123 6.49 7.71 -9.04
CA GLN A 123 7.93 7.47 -9.20
C GLN A 123 8.79 8.27 -8.20
N SER A 124 8.40 9.51 -7.90
CA SER A 124 9.11 10.33 -6.91
C SER A 124 8.96 9.76 -5.50
N LEU A 125 7.78 9.24 -5.15
CA LEU A 125 7.52 8.57 -3.88
C LEU A 125 8.27 7.24 -3.77
N LEU A 126 8.38 6.46 -4.85
CA LEU A 126 9.26 5.28 -4.88
C LEU A 126 10.73 5.67 -4.66
N GLY A 127 11.19 6.78 -5.25
CA GLY A 127 12.54 7.31 -5.00
C GLY A 127 12.75 7.75 -3.56
N ALA A 128 11.74 8.36 -2.94
CA ALA A 128 11.75 8.70 -1.51
C ALA A 128 11.77 7.45 -0.64
N ALA A 129 10.91 6.46 -0.92
CA ALA A 129 10.88 5.17 -0.23
C ALA A 129 12.26 4.50 -0.25
N GLU A 130 12.91 4.44 -1.42
CA GLU A 130 14.25 3.86 -1.56
C GLU A 130 15.30 4.61 -0.73
N THR A 131 15.16 5.94 -0.61
CA THR A 131 16.03 6.78 0.23
C THR A 131 15.87 6.44 1.71
N PHE A 132 14.62 6.32 2.21
CA PHE A 132 14.36 6.00 3.61
C PHE A 132 14.59 4.54 3.97
N ARG A 133 14.43 3.63 3.01
CA ARG A 133 14.63 2.18 3.18
C ARG A 133 16.04 1.82 3.67
N HIS A 134 17.03 2.61 3.26
CA HIS A 134 18.45 2.43 3.61
C HIS A 134 18.91 3.28 4.81
N ARG A 135 18.00 3.99 5.47
CA ARG A 135 18.33 4.79 6.66
C ARG A 135 18.10 3.99 7.93
N ASP A 136 19.01 4.17 8.89
CA ASP A 136 18.95 3.57 10.24
C ASP A 136 18.46 4.60 11.29
N GLU A 137 17.71 5.61 10.85
CA GLU A 137 17.21 6.68 11.71
C GLU A 137 15.83 6.32 12.26
N PHE A 138 15.56 6.69 13.52
CA PHE A 138 14.25 6.50 14.12
C PHE A 138 13.16 7.21 13.30
N GLY A 139 12.10 6.49 12.94
CA GLY A 139 11.00 7.01 12.11
C GLY A 139 11.18 6.84 10.61
N SER A 140 12.39 6.49 10.11
CA SER A 140 12.62 6.25 8.67
C SER A 140 11.72 5.14 8.11
N ALA A 141 11.46 4.10 8.90
CA ALA A 141 10.58 3.00 8.50
C ALA A 141 9.16 3.48 8.19
N GLU A 142 8.59 4.32 9.05
CA GLU A 142 7.23 4.87 8.88
C GLU A 142 7.12 5.71 7.61
N ILE A 143 8.08 6.60 7.37
CA ILE A 143 8.11 7.43 6.16
C ILE A 143 8.28 6.57 4.91
N CYS A 144 9.15 5.57 4.96
CA CYS A 144 9.32 4.61 3.86
C CYS A 144 8.00 3.90 3.53
N TRP A 145 7.27 3.45 4.56
CA TRP A 145 6.00 2.75 4.37
C TRP A 145 4.91 3.68 3.82
N CYS A 146 4.78 4.92 4.32
CA CYS A 146 3.88 5.92 3.74
C CYS A 146 4.19 6.18 2.26
N ALA A 147 5.48 6.40 1.93
CA ALA A 147 5.88 6.64 0.56
C ALA A 147 5.51 5.46 -0.36
N LEU A 148 5.74 4.21 0.07
CA LEU A 148 5.37 3.01 -0.69
C LEU A 148 3.87 2.83 -0.85
N HIS A 149 3.13 2.96 0.25
CA HIS A 149 1.67 2.84 0.25
C HIS A 149 1.05 3.87 -0.70
N ARG A 150 1.45 5.14 -0.57
CA ARG A 150 0.96 6.20 -1.45
C ARG A 150 1.36 5.96 -2.90
N ALA A 151 2.60 5.55 -3.17
CA ALA A 151 3.05 5.21 -4.51
C ALA A 151 2.18 4.11 -5.14
N GLY A 152 1.89 3.03 -4.39
CA GLY A 152 1.00 1.95 -4.81
C GLY A 152 -0.37 2.45 -5.28
N SER A 153 -0.97 3.39 -4.53
CA SER A 153 -2.28 3.96 -4.88
C SER A 153 -2.30 4.86 -6.13
N LEU A 154 -1.12 5.31 -6.59
CA LEU A 154 -0.97 6.24 -7.71
C LEU A 154 -0.34 5.57 -8.95
N LEU A 155 0.29 4.41 -8.78
CA LEU A 155 0.93 3.67 -9.87
C LEU A 155 -0.12 3.10 -10.82
N PRO A 156 0.03 3.34 -12.13
CA PRO A 156 -0.76 2.60 -13.10
C PRO A 156 -0.28 1.14 -13.15
N THR A 157 -1.19 0.26 -13.57
CA THR A 157 -0.97 -1.19 -13.60
C THR A 157 0.22 -1.61 -14.47
N ASP A 158 0.50 -0.90 -15.56
CA ASP A 158 1.65 -1.13 -16.46
C ASP A 158 3.02 -0.80 -15.83
N GLN A 159 3.03 -0.16 -14.66
CA GLN A 159 4.24 0.20 -13.91
C GLN A 159 4.41 -0.60 -12.62
N ILE A 160 3.62 -1.67 -12.43
CA ILE A 160 3.62 -2.44 -11.18
C ILE A 160 4.97 -3.10 -10.85
N ASP A 161 5.79 -3.46 -11.86
CA ASP A 161 7.13 -4.04 -11.63
C ASP A 161 8.08 -3.08 -10.90
N LEU A 162 7.79 -1.77 -10.88
CA LEU A 162 8.57 -0.79 -10.10
C LEU A 162 8.53 -1.07 -8.59
N LEU A 163 7.57 -1.86 -8.09
CA LEU A 163 7.51 -2.28 -6.68
C LEU A 163 8.44 -3.47 -6.35
N ARG A 164 8.95 -4.18 -7.37
CA ARG A 164 9.76 -5.39 -7.19
C ARG A 164 11.02 -5.20 -6.33
N PRO A 165 11.79 -4.11 -6.44
CA PRO A 165 12.97 -3.90 -5.59
C PRO A 165 12.64 -3.92 -4.08
N PHE A 166 11.44 -3.47 -3.70
CA PHE A 166 10.99 -3.41 -2.31
C PHE A 166 10.57 -4.77 -1.73
N LEU A 167 10.56 -5.82 -2.55
CA LEU A 167 10.37 -7.20 -2.10
C LEU A 167 11.70 -7.87 -1.68
N GLN A 168 12.82 -7.16 -1.76
CA GLN A 168 14.13 -7.66 -1.33
C GLN A 168 14.33 -7.41 0.19
N ASN A 169 15.18 -8.24 0.81
CA ASN A 169 15.53 -8.11 2.23
C ASN A 169 17.02 -7.76 2.37
N ASP A 170 17.40 -6.62 1.80
CA ASP A 170 18.78 -6.14 1.67
C ASP A 170 19.00 -4.76 2.30
N ALA A 171 18.02 -4.25 3.04
CA ALA A 171 18.03 -2.90 3.62
C ALA A 171 17.69 -2.89 5.12
N HIS A 172 17.79 -1.71 5.75
CA HIS A 172 17.52 -1.51 7.18
C HIS A 172 16.03 -1.60 7.51
N VAL A 173 15.18 -1.11 6.61
CA VAL A 173 13.73 -1.18 6.74
C VAL A 173 13.20 -2.37 5.94
N ASP A 174 12.46 -3.26 6.59
CA ASP A 174 11.70 -4.29 5.89
C ASP A 174 10.48 -3.66 5.20
N THR A 175 10.44 -3.79 3.88
CA THR A 175 9.40 -3.21 3.02
C THR A 175 8.53 -4.27 2.37
N ARG A 176 8.79 -5.56 2.60
CA ARG A 176 8.18 -6.65 1.84
C ARG A 176 6.66 -6.66 1.96
N LEU A 177 6.14 -6.56 3.19
CA LEU A 177 4.70 -6.58 3.42
C LEU A 177 4.02 -5.36 2.81
N VAL A 178 4.57 -4.16 3.01
CA VAL A 178 3.99 -2.91 2.49
C VAL A 178 4.04 -2.86 0.97
N ALA A 179 5.12 -3.35 0.36
CA ALA A 179 5.22 -3.48 -1.08
C ALA A 179 4.20 -4.47 -1.65
N LEU A 180 3.95 -5.60 -0.97
CA LEU A 180 2.89 -6.53 -1.36
C LEU A 180 1.50 -5.91 -1.22
N GLN A 181 1.24 -5.13 -0.15
CA GLN A 181 -0.02 -4.40 0.00
C GLN A 181 -0.22 -3.34 -1.09
N ALA A 182 0.87 -2.67 -1.51
CA ALA A 182 0.85 -1.75 -2.65
C ALA A 182 0.48 -2.47 -3.95
N VAL A 183 1.04 -3.67 -4.19
CA VAL A 183 0.63 -4.53 -5.33
C VAL A 183 -0.86 -4.90 -5.21
N SER A 184 -1.32 -5.33 -4.04
CA SER A 184 -2.72 -5.71 -3.78
C SER A 184 -3.66 -4.56 -4.13
N SER A 185 -3.34 -3.33 -3.72
CA SER A 185 -4.15 -2.14 -4.03
C SER A 185 -4.34 -1.88 -5.53
N ILE A 186 -3.38 -2.31 -6.36
CA ILE A 186 -3.44 -2.16 -7.81
C ILE A 186 -4.29 -3.29 -8.43
N VAL A 187 -4.10 -4.53 -7.99
CA VAL A 187 -4.79 -5.70 -8.58
C VAL A 187 -6.21 -5.93 -8.05
N ASP A 188 -6.54 -5.38 -6.87
CA ASP A 188 -7.89 -5.42 -6.31
C ASP A 188 -8.90 -4.64 -7.16
N VAL A 189 -8.42 -3.63 -7.90
CA VAL A 189 -9.23 -2.82 -8.82
C VAL A 189 -9.58 -3.62 -10.09
N ALA A 190 -8.58 -4.27 -10.68
CA ALA A 190 -8.75 -5.10 -11.87
C ALA A 190 -7.55 -6.06 -12.03
N PRO A 191 -7.76 -7.25 -12.61
CA PRO A 191 -6.67 -8.16 -12.94
C PRO A 191 -5.73 -7.55 -13.97
N LEU A 192 -4.48 -8.03 -13.96
CA LEU A 192 -3.53 -7.72 -15.01
C LEU A 192 -4.00 -8.31 -16.35
N SER A 193 -3.95 -7.50 -17.41
CA SER A 193 -4.39 -7.91 -18.75
C SER A 193 -3.31 -8.68 -19.53
N ASP A 194 -2.03 -8.40 -19.24
CA ASP A 194 -0.88 -9.06 -19.84
C ASP A 194 0.18 -9.37 -18.77
N ASN A 195 0.49 -10.65 -18.58
CA ASN A 195 1.44 -11.10 -17.57
C ASN A 195 2.89 -10.82 -17.95
N ALA A 196 3.19 -10.51 -19.22
CA ALA A 196 4.57 -10.33 -19.69
C ALA A 196 5.28 -9.17 -19.00
N GLU A 197 4.58 -8.07 -18.75
CA GLU A 197 5.13 -6.87 -18.12
C GLU A 197 5.45 -7.05 -16.64
N ALA A 198 4.73 -7.95 -15.95
CA ALA A 198 4.91 -8.25 -14.53
C ALA A 198 5.62 -9.59 -14.27
N ALA A 199 6.20 -10.25 -15.28
CA ALA A 199 6.73 -11.60 -15.14
C ALA A 199 7.82 -11.71 -14.05
N GLU A 200 8.70 -10.71 -13.96
CA GLU A 200 9.75 -10.68 -12.93
C GLU A 200 9.17 -10.45 -11.52
N LEU A 201 8.18 -9.56 -11.40
CA LEU A 201 7.43 -9.35 -10.15
C LEU A 201 6.71 -10.63 -9.70
N ILE A 202 5.97 -11.30 -10.61
CA ILE A 202 5.25 -12.55 -10.36
C ILE A 202 6.23 -13.62 -9.84
N SER A 203 7.35 -13.82 -10.54
CA SER A 203 8.38 -14.78 -10.13
C SER A 203 8.95 -14.45 -8.74
N ARG A 204 9.14 -13.17 -8.44
CA ARG A 204 9.63 -12.73 -7.13
C ARG A 204 8.61 -12.98 -6.02
N ILE A 205 7.34 -12.66 -6.24
CA ILE A 205 6.25 -12.88 -5.29
C ILE A 205 6.06 -14.38 -5.04
N GLU A 206 6.10 -15.19 -6.09
CA GLU A 206 5.99 -16.65 -5.98
C GLU A 206 7.16 -17.24 -5.18
N SER A 207 8.40 -16.80 -5.46
CA SER A 207 9.58 -17.22 -4.70
C SER A 207 9.51 -16.84 -3.23
N LEU A 208 9.05 -15.61 -2.93
CA LEU A 208 8.88 -15.14 -1.56
C LEU A 208 7.78 -15.95 -0.84
N GLY A 209 6.61 -16.10 -1.46
CA GLY A 209 5.47 -16.85 -0.94
C GLY A 209 5.82 -18.31 -0.65
N LYS A 210 6.51 -18.99 -1.57
CA LYS A 210 7.00 -20.36 -1.37
C LYS A 210 7.85 -20.47 -0.11
N LYS A 211 8.79 -19.54 0.08
CA LYS A 211 9.70 -19.54 1.23
C LYS A 211 8.98 -19.26 2.55
N VAL A 212 8.09 -18.27 2.62
CA VAL A 212 7.43 -17.91 3.89
C VAL A 212 6.32 -18.89 4.30
N LEU A 213 5.79 -19.65 3.34
CA LEU A 213 4.81 -20.72 3.56
C LEU A 213 5.47 -22.12 3.69
N GLU A 214 6.79 -22.20 3.82
CA GLU A 214 7.47 -23.46 4.18
C GLU A 214 7.20 -23.80 5.65
N ALA A 215 6.91 -25.07 5.97
CA ALA A 215 6.44 -25.48 7.29
C ALA A 215 7.43 -25.22 8.44
N ASP A 216 8.73 -25.19 8.13
CA ASP A 216 9.83 -24.89 9.06
C ASP A 216 10.15 -23.40 9.18
N VAL A 217 9.68 -22.58 8.25
CA VAL A 217 9.86 -21.11 8.24
C VAL A 217 8.60 -20.40 8.75
N PHE A 218 7.43 -20.93 8.45
CA PHE A 218 6.15 -20.30 8.71
C PHE A 218 5.94 -20.03 10.20
N SER A 219 5.53 -18.81 10.51
CA SER A 219 5.12 -18.39 11.84
C SER A 219 3.92 -17.45 11.76
N ALA A 220 3.08 -17.46 12.79
CA ALA A 220 2.07 -16.43 12.98
C ALA A 220 2.72 -15.04 13.07
N GLY A 221 1.98 -13.99 12.71
CA GLY A 221 2.46 -12.61 12.64
C GLY A 221 2.88 -12.20 11.23
N GLU A 222 3.99 -11.47 11.11
CA GLU A 222 4.40 -10.82 9.85
C GLU A 222 4.63 -11.80 8.70
N LEU A 223 5.28 -12.94 8.94
CA LEU A 223 5.53 -13.93 7.88
C LEU A 223 4.23 -14.51 7.31
N SER A 224 3.23 -14.77 8.16
CA SER A 224 1.92 -15.20 7.69
C SER A 224 1.20 -14.13 6.89
N ALA A 225 1.30 -12.84 7.29
CA ALA A 225 0.74 -11.73 6.51
C ALA A 225 1.41 -11.64 5.13
N ILE A 226 2.74 -11.76 5.06
CA ILE A 226 3.47 -11.81 3.79
C ILE A 226 2.99 -13.00 2.93
N GLY A 227 2.82 -14.19 3.53
CA GLY A 227 2.34 -15.37 2.81
C GLY A 227 0.93 -15.20 2.23
N ILE A 228 0.03 -14.58 3.00
CA ILE A 228 -1.34 -14.25 2.56
C ILE A 228 -1.29 -13.25 1.39
N GLU A 229 -0.55 -12.15 1.54
CA GLU A 229 -0.45 -11.13 0.48
C GLU A 229 0.25 -11.68 -0.78
N CYS A 230 1.26 -12.55 -0.66
CA CYS A 230 1.83 -13.24 -1.81
C CYS A 230 0.79 -14.11 -2.52
N THR A 231 -0.03 -14.83 -1.76
CA THR A 231 -1.10 -15.66 -2.32
C THR A 231 -2.12 -14.80 -3.05
N MET A 232 -2.61 -13.72 -2.42
CA MET A 232 -3.59 -12.83 -3.04
C MET A 232 -3.04 -12.13 -4.29
N ASN A 233 -1.81 -11.65 -4.23
CA ASN A 233 -1.17 -10.98 -5.37
C ASN A 233 -0.99 -11.92 -6.58
N LEU A 234 -0.64 -13.19 -6.37
CA LEU A 234 -0.56 -14.14 -7.49
C LEU A 234 -1.93 -14.42 -8.11
N ALA A 235 -2.99 -14.48 -7.29
CA ALA A 235 -4.36 -14.57 -7.79
C ALA A 235 -4.72 -13.37 -8.69
N GLY A 236 -4.26 -12.16 -8.32
CA GLY A 236 -4.47 -10.93 -9.09
C GLY A 236 -3.61 -10.79 -10.35
N LEU A 237 -2.34 -11.18 -10.27
CA LEU A 237 -1.33 -10.99 -11.32
C LEU A 237 -1.26 -12.13 -12.33
N SER A 238 -1.78 -13.31 -12.01
CA SER A 238 -1.78 -14.48 -12.90
C SER A 238 -3.14 -15.17 -12.91
N PRO A 239 -4.22 -14.45 -13.25
CA PRO A 239 -5.60 -14.92 -13.06
C PRO A 239 -5.99 -16.10 -13.97
N ASP A 240 -5.18 -16.40 -15.00
CA ASP A 240 -5.41 -17.52 -15.92
C ASP A 240 -4.74 -18.83 -15.46
N CYS A 241 -3.98 -18.81 -14.37
CA CYS A 241 -3.23 -19.96 -13.87
C CYS A 241 -3.66 -20.30 -12.43
N PRO A 242 -3.75 -21.60 -12.07
CA PRO A 242 -3.94 -22.00 -10.69
C PRO A 242 -2.85 -21.41 -9.79
N ASN A 243 -3.25 -20.90 -8.63
CA ASN A 243 -2.30 -20.28 -7.71
C ASN A 243 -1.50 -21.35 -6.96
N ALA A 244 -0.22 -21.48 -7.30
CA ALA A 244 0.69 -22.47 -6.70
C ALA A 244 0.88 -22.30 -5.17
N LEU A 245 0.53 -21.14 -4.60
CA LEU A 245 0.60 -20.90 -3.16
C LEU A 245 -0.62 -21.43 -2.40
N VAL A 246 -1.76 -21.68 -3.07
CA VAL A 246 -2.93 -22.32 -2.44
C VAL A 246 -2.56 -23.70 -1.91
N ASP A 247 -1.80 -24.49 -2.67
CA ASP A 247 -1.34 -25.81 -2.23
C ASP A 247 -0.45 -25.73 -1.00
N ARG A 248 0.33 -24.66 -0.87
CA ARG A 248 1.20 -24.42 0.30
C ARG A 248 0.39 -23.99 1.52
N VAL A 249 -0.61 -23.13 1.34
CA VAL A 249 -1.56 -22.75 2.41
C VAL A 249 -2.25 -24.01 2.95
N LEU A 250 -2.76 -24.87 2.07
CA LEU A 250 -3.40 -26.13 2.43
C LEU A 250 -2.44 -27.10 3.14
N ALA A 251 -1.19 -27.22 2.66
CA ALA A 251 -0.19 -28.11 3.23
C ALA A 251 0.28 -27.70 4.65
N LEU A 252 0.09 -26.44 5.05
CA LEU A 252 0.38 -25.98 6.41
C LEU A 252 -0.62 -26.51 7.45
N ASP A 253 -1.80 -26.98 7.02
CA ASP A 253 -2.87 -27.52 7.87
C ASP A 253 -3.26 -26.54 9.00
N ARG A 254 -3.39 -25.25 8.65
CA ARG A 254 -3.75 -24.16 9.57
C ARG A 254 -5.12 -23.61 9.19
N GLU A 255 -6.16 -24.09 9.86
CA GLU A 255 -7.56 -23.69 9.60
C GLU A 255 -7.75 -22.16 9.56
N TRP A 256 -7.17 -21.42 10.51
CA TRP A 256 -7.29 -19.96 10.57
C TRP A 256 -6.69 -19.27 9.34
N LEU A 257 -5.58 -19.78 8.82
CA LEU A 257 -4.90 -19.22 7.65
C LEU A 257 -5.76 -19.46 6.40
N THR A 258 -6.23 -20.69 6.24
CA THR A 258 -7.13 -21.09 5.14
C THR A 258 -8.40 -20.23 5.14
N ASN A 259 -9.02 -20.00 6.30
CA ASN A 259 -10.20 -19.14 6.44
C ASN A 259 -9.95 -17.69 6.04
N ILE A 260 -8.78 -17.11 6.38
CA ILE A 260 -8.43 -15.75 5.94
C ILE A 260 -8.26 -15.72 4.42
N VAL A 261 -7.57 -16.69 3.83
CA VAL A 261 -7.39 -16.75 2.37
C VAL A 261 -8.73 -16.91 1.64
N ILE A 262 -9.64 -17.75 2.15
CA ILE A 262 -11.03 -17.89 1.65
C ILE A 262 -11.73 -16.53 1.63
N GLN A 263 -11.74 -15.81 2.76
CA GLN A 263 -12.38 -14.51 2.87
C GLN A 263 -11.82 -13.51 1.85
N ARG A 264 -10.49 -13.45 1.72
CA ARG A 264 -9.82 -12.51 0.80
C ARG A 264 -10.09 -12.86 -0.68
N TYR A 265 -10.17 -14.14 -1.02
CA TYR A 265 -10.59 -14.58 -2.36
C TYR A 265 -12.04 -14.17 -2.67
N GLU A 266 -12.95 -14.31 -1.70
CA GLU A 266 -14.35 -13.88 -1.86
C GLU A 266 -14.46 -12.37 -2.09
N GLU A 267 -13.72 -11.57 -1.31
CA GLU A 267 -13.62 -10.12 -1.46
C GLU A 267 -13.09 -9.74 -2.86
N LEU A 268 -12.00 -10.37 -3.31
CA LEU A 268 -11.40 -10.11 -4.62
C LEU A 268 -12.36 -10.46 -5.76
N ILE A 269 -12.98 -11.64 -5.73
CA ILE A 269 -13.96 -12.09 -6.73
C ILE A 269 -15.15 -11.12 -6.78
N ALA A 270 -15.65 -10.67 -5.62
CA ALA A 270 -16.73 -9.71 -5.56
C ALA A 270 -16.33 -8.35 -6.18
N SER A 271 -15.13 -7.86 -5.88
CA SER A 271 -14.57 -6.64 -6.49
C SER A 271 -14.54 -6.73 -8.02
N TRP A 272 -13.95 -7.80 -8.55
CA TRP A 272 -13.79 -8.01 -9.98
C TRP A 272 -15.11 -8.19 -10.74
N ARG A 273 -16.10 -8.82 -10.11
CA ARG A 273 -17.46 -8.90 -10.67
C ARG A 273 -18.10 -7.53 -10.80
N ASN A 274 -17.89 -6.64 -9.82
CA ASN A 274 -18.47 -5.30 -9.84
C ASN A 274 -17.91 -4.42 -10.96
N VAL A 275 -16.65 -4.62 -11.36
CA VAL A 275 -15.99 -3.89 -12.45
C VAL A 275 -16.10 -4.58 -13.81
N GLY A 276 -16.78 -5.73 -13.91
CA GLY A 276 -17.08 -6.40 -15.18
C GLY A 276 -15.94 -7.23 -15.76
N VAL A 277 -15.04 -7.75 -14.92
CA VAL A 277 -13.95 -8.66 -15.32
C VAL A 277 -14.49 -9.95 -15.96
N THR A 278 -13.69 -10.57 -16.83
CA THR A 278 -14.12 -11.75 -17.60
C THR A 278 -14.45 -12.95 -16.71
N LEU A 279 -15.48 -13.71 -17.11
CA LEU A 279 -15.89 -14.93 -16.40
C LEU A 279 -14.79 -15.98 -16.29
N ARG A 280 -13.85 -16.02 -17.25
CA ARG A 280 -12.75 -16.99 -17.25
C ARG A 280 -11.81 -16.78 -16.07
N GLN A 281 -11.37 -15.55 -15.84
CA GLN A 281 -10.47 -15.20 -14.74
C GLN A 281 -11.14 -15.45 -13.39
N VAL A 282 -12.43 -15.09 -13.27
CA VAL A 282 -13.23 -15.38 -12.07
C VAL A 282 -13.35 -16.90 -11.83
N ALA A 283 -13.55 -17.70 -12.88
CA ALA A 283 -13.70 -19.15 -12.74
C ALA A 283 -12.44 -19.86 -12.21
N VAL A 284 -11.23 -19.37 -12.54
CA VAL A 284 -9.97 -19.90 -11.98
C VAL A 284 -9.91 -19.64 -10.47
N LEU A 285 -10.22 -18.41 -10.04
CA LEU A 285 -10.27 -18.07 -8.62
C LEU A 285 -11.37 -18.85 -7.87
N GLU A 286 -12.52 -19.08 -8.48
CA GLU A 286 -13.59 -19.89 -7.90
C GLU A 286 -13.19 -21.35 -7.71
N ASN A 287 -12.37 -21.90 -8.61
CA ASN A 287 -11.81 -23.24 -8.44
C ASN A 287 -10.86 -23.30 -7.24
N ASP A 288 -9.92 -22.35 -7.14
CA ASP A 288 -9.02 -22.26 -5.98
C ASP A 288 -9.81 -22.07 -4.67
N LEU A 289 -10.84 -21.23 -4.67
CA LEU A 289 -11.74 -21.02 -3.54
C LEU A 289 -12.51 -22.28 -3.14
N SER A 290 -13.00 -23.06 -4.12
CA SER A 290 -13.67 -24.34 -3.84
C SER A 290 -12.72 -25.31 -3.13
N ARG A 291 -11.48 -25.42 -3.64
CA ARG A 291 -10.45 -26.30 -3.05
C ARG A 291 -10.11 -25.91 -1.61
N LEU A 292 -10.03 -24.61 -1.33
CA LEU A 292 -9.82 -24.11 0.03
C LEU A 292 -10.97 -24.49 0.97
N ARG A 293 -12.22 -24.32 0.53
CA ARG A 293 -13.42 -24.66 1.32
C ARG A 293 -13.54 -26.16 1.63
N ASP A 294 -13.19 -27.01 0.67
CA ASP A 294 -13.24 -28.46 0.83
C ASP A 294 -12.27 -28.97 1.91
N ASN A 295 -11.23 -28.20 2.25
CA ASN A 295 -10.24 -28.57 3.27
C ASN A 295 -10.61 -28.14 4.70
N VAL A 296 -11.55 -27.21 4.86
CA VAL A 296 -11.98 -26.70 6.18
C VAL A 296 -13.15 -27.51 6.76
N GLN A 297 -13.81 -28.35 5.94
CA GLN A 297 -14.94 -29.22 6.35
C GLN A 297 -14.48 -30.51 7.02
#